data_AF-A0A3M5U2E8-F1
#
_entry.id   AF-A0A3M5U2E8-F1
#
_cell.length_a   1.000
_cell.length_b   1.000
_cell.length_c   1.000
_cell.angle_alpha   90.00
_cell.angle_beta   90.00
_cell.angle_gamma   90.00
#
_symmetry.space_group_name_H-M   'P 1'
#
loop_
_entity.id
_entity.type
_entity.pdbx_description
1 polymer ?
#
loop_
_entity_poly.entity_id
_entity_poly.type
_entity_poly.pdbx_seq_one_letter_code
_entity_poly.pdbx_strand_id
1 'polypeptide(L)'
;ARQARKRQVIARANSYSAALKMIAGTDFIVTLPRRVQKLLAPAPAFGVCEAPNGLPGFTLDMQWNETSGQDSANTWFREQVVKVCADQGLL
;
A
#
# COMPACT_ATOMS: atom_id res chain seq x y z
N ALA A 1 -17.00 -8.08 9.00
CA ALA A 1 -18.28 -8.35 8.31
C ALA A 1 -17.99 -8.96 6.93
N ARG A 2 -18.47 -10.18 6.67
CA ARG A 2 -18.26 -10.90 5.40
C ARG A 2 -19.32 -10.43 4.40
N GLN A 3 -19.04 -9.35 3.66
CA GLN A 3 -19.98 -8.86 2.66
C GLN A 3 -20.06 -9.85 1.49
N ALA A 4 -21.26 -10.18 1.03
CA ALA A 4 -21.52 -11.03 -0.15
C ALA A 4 -21.18 -10.32 -1.49
N ARG A 5 -20.17 -9.45 -1.49
CA ARG A 5 -19.74 -8.71 -2.68
C ARG A 5 -18.73 -9.55 -3.45
N LYS A 6 -19.03 -9.84 -4.71
CA LYS A 6 -18.15 -10.55 -5.64
C LYS A 6 -17.54 -9.55 -6.60
N ARG A 7 -16.21 -9.60 -6.78
CA ARG A 7 -15.51 -8.88 -7.86
C ARG A 7 -15.25 -9.81 -9.02
N GLN A 8 -15.37 -9.30 -10.24
CA GLN A 8 -14.87 -9.99 -11.43
C GLN A 8 -13.39 -9.65 -11.60
N VAL A 9 -12.52 -10.65 -11.51
CA VAL A 9 -11.07 -10.45 -11.66
C VAL A 9 -10.71 -10.71 -13.13
N ILE A 10 -10.43 -9.63 -13.87
CA ILE A 10 -10.04 -9.70 -15.29
C ILE A 10 -8.54 -9.98 -15.45
N ALA A 11 -7.72 -9.48 -14.53
CA ALA A 11 -6.27 -9.67 -14.56
C ALA A 11 -5.65 -9.65 -13.15
N ARG A 12 -4.42 -10.14 -13.06
CA ARG A 12 -3.58 -10.07 -11.86
C ARG A 12 -2.20 -9.53 -12.25
N ALA A 13 -1.60 -8.74 -11.36
CA ALA A 13 -0.27 -8.18 -11.53
C ALA A 13 0.56 -8.41 -10.27
N ASN A 14 1.88 -8.50 -10.44
CA ASN A 14 2.83 -8.72 -9.34
C ASN A 14 3.34 -7.42 -8.70
N SER A 15 2.88 -6.26 -9.18
CA SER A 15 3.21 -4.95 -8.60
C SER A 15 2.11 -3.93 -8.86
N TYR A 16 2.04 -2.89 -8.01
CA TYR A 16 1.08 -1.80 -8.17
C TYR A 16 1.29 -1.03 -9.49
N SER A 17 2.55 -0.79 -9.88
CA SER A 17 2.88 -0.10 -11.13
C SER A 17 2.45 -0.88 -12.35
N ALA A 18 2.61 -2.21 -12.34
CA ALA A 18 2.12 -3.06 -13.42
C ALA A 18 0.59 -3.04 -13.49
N ALA A 19 -0.11 -3.14 -12.35
CA ALA A 19 -1.56 -3.07 -12.30
C ALA A 19 -2.11 -1.75 -12.88
N LEU A 20 -1.50 -0.61 -12.53
CA LEU A 20 -1.88 0.70 -13.05
C LEU A 20 -1.69 0.80 -14.58
N LYS A 21 -0.55 0.32 -15.09
CA LYS A 21 -0.30 0.26 -16.54
C LYS A 21 -1.31 -0.61 -17.29
N MET A 22 -1.77 -1.69 -16.67
CA MET A 22 -2.73 -2.61 -17.29
C MET A 22 -4.15 -2.04 -17.42
N ILE A 23 -4.55 -1.15 -16.50
CA ILE A 23 -5.90 -0.56 -16.53
C ILE A 23 -5.97 0.78 -17.25
N ALA A 24 -4.82 1.38 -17.60
CA ALA A 24 -4.78 2.66 -18.30
C ALA A 24 -5.52 2.57 -19.64
N GLY A 25 -6.46 3.51 -19.88
CA GLY A 25 -7.30 3.51 -21.08
C GLY A 25 -8.43 2.47 -21.08
N THR A 26 -8.74 1.86 -19.92
CA THR A 26 -9.84 0.90 -19.76
C THR A 26 -10.84 1.37 -18.70
N ASP A 27 -12.00 0.75 -18.64
CA ASP A 27 -13.00 0.96 -17.58
C ASP A 27 -12.74 0.12 -16.32
N PHE A 28 -11.58 -0.55 -16.23
CA PHE A 28 -11.24 -1.36 -15.08
C PHE A 28 -10.71 -0.52 -13.92
N ILE A 29 -10.95 -1.02 -12.71
CA ILE A 29 -10.51 -0.38 -11.47
C ILE A 29 -9.51 -1.25 -10.73
N VAL A 30 -8.64 -0.61 -9.95
CA VAL A 30 -7.72 -1.25 -9.03
C VAL A 30 -7.89 -0.65 -7.64
N THR A 31 -7.93 -1.49 -6.60
CA THR A 31 -7.90 -1.04 -5.21
C THR A 31 -6.45 -0.98 -4.74
N LEU A 32 -6.00 0.19 -4.27
CA LEU A 32 -4.63 0.42 -3.81
C LEU A 32 -4.62 0.96 -2.37
N PRO A 33 -3.57 0.70 -1.58
CA PRO A 33 -3.31 1.45 -0.37
C PRO A 33 -3.22 2.96 -0.66
N ARG A 34 -3.80 3.80 0.21
CA ARG A 34 -3.84 5.26 0.01
C ARG A 34 -2.46 5.88 -0.22
N ARG A 35 -1.44 5.43 0.51
CA ARG A 35 -0.05 5.90 0.35
C ARG A 35 0.53 5.54 -1.02
N VAL A 36 0.24 4.33 -1.51
CA VAL A 36 0.68 3.86 -2.84
C VAL A 36 -0.05 4.62 -3.95
N GLN A 37 -1.36 4.83 -3.81
CA GLN A 37 -2.14 5.62 -4.77
C GLN A 37 -1.57 7.04 -4.90
N LYS A 38 -1.31 7.73 -3.79
CA LYS A 38 -0.72 9.09 -3.81
C LYS A 38 0.64 9.15 -4.53
N LEU A 39 1.44 8.08 -4.45
CA LEU A 39 2.76 8.03 -5.06
C LEU A 39 2.73 7.66 -6.55
N LEU A 40 1.88 6.68 -6.93
CA LEU A 40 1.95 6.05 -8.25
C LEU A 40 0.80 6.41 -9.19
N ALA A 41 -0.30 6.93 -8.65
CA ALA A 41 -1.50 7.28 -9.41
C ALA A 41 -1.98 8.70 -9.05
N PRO A 42 -1.15 9.74 -9.28
CA PRO A 42 -1.58 11.12 -9.09
C PRO A 42 -2.61 11.53 -10.15
N ALA A 43 -3.47 12.48 -9.80
CA ALA A 43 -4.36 13.12 -10.76
C ALA A 43 -3.54 13.94 -11.79
N PRO A 44 -4.03 14.11 -13.04
CA PRO A 44 -5.30 13.63 -13.58
C PRO A 44 -5.23 12.25 -14.25
N ALA A 45 -4.09 11.55 -14.18
CA ALA A 45 -3.87 10.31 -14.93
C ALA A 45 -4.86 9.19 -14.58
N PHE A 46 -5.36 9.16 -13.34
CA PHE A 46 -6.37 8.21 -12.87
C PHE A 46 -7.43 8.92 -12.04
N GLY A 47 -8.69 8.50 -12.20
CA GLY A 47 -9.75 8.84 -11.27
C GLY A 47 -9.56 8.13 -9.93
N VAL A 48 -9.84 8.82 -8.82
CA VAL A 48 -9.68 8.29 -7.47
C VAL A 48 -11.00 8.40 -6.73
N CYS A 49 -11.42 7.31 -6.08
CA CYS A 49 -12.60 7.27 -5.23
C CYS A 49 -12.30 6.56 -3.90
N GLU A 50 -13.16 6.80 -2.90
CA GLU A 50 -13.03 6.14 -1.61
C GLU A 50 -13.33 4.64 -1.71
N ALA A 51 -12.62 3.85 -0.90
CA ALA A 51 -12.87 2.42 -0.82
C ALA A 51 -14.29 2.16 -0.25
N PRO A 52 -14.99 1.12 -0.71
CA PRO A 52 -16.30 0.77 -0.16
C PRO A 52 -16.27 0.53 1.36
N ASN A 53 -17.33 0.94 2.04
CA ASN A 53 -17.48 0.70 3.49
C ASN A 53 -17.34 -0.80 3.82
N GLY A 54 -16.58 -1.10 4.86
CA GLY A 54 -16.38 -2.47 5.35
C GLY A 54 -15.15 -3.19 4.80
N LEU A 55 -14.33 -2.54 3.95
CA LEU A 55 -12.98 -3.05 3.68
C LEU A 55 -12.13 -2.93 4.95
N PRO A 56 -11.47 -4.02 5.40
CA PRO A 56 -10.62 -3.97 6.57
C PRO A 56 -9.38 -3.11 6.28
N GLY A 57 -8.97 -2.32 7.27
CA GLY A 57 -7.65 -1.71 7.30
C GLY A 57 -6.56 -2.75 7.56
N PHE A 58 -5.31 -2.31 7.47
CA PHE A 58 -4.13 -3.10 7.80
C PHE A 58 -3.02 -2.21 8.39
N THR A 59 -2.13 -2.82 9.16
CA THR A 59 -0.91 -2.19 9.69
C THR A 59 0.29 -2.52 8.81
N LEU A 60 1.33 -1.70 8.90
CA LEU A 60 2.63 -1.99 8.31
C LEU A 60 3.63 -2.16 9.44
N ASP A 61 4.06 -3.41 9.64
CA ASP A 61 4.95 -3.77 10.74
C ASP A 61 6.38 -3.95 10.24
N MET A 62 7.33 -3.48 11.03
CA MET A 62 8.75 -3.71 10.81
C MET A 62 9.16 -4.96 11.60
N GLN A 63 9.76 -5.94 10.91
CA GLN A 63 10.12 -7.22 11.51
C GLN A 63 11.62 -7.48 11.38
N TRP A 64 12.18 -8.13 12.40
CA TRP A 64 13.56 -8.56 12.47
C TRP A 64 13.61 -9.88 13.25
N ASN A 65 14.66 -10.66 13.05
CA ASN A 65 14.92 -11.82 13.91
C ASN A 65 15.58 -11.38 15.21
N GLU A 66 15.43 -12.17 16.28
CA GLU A 66 15.93 -11.81 17.63
C GLU A 66 17.42 -11.46 17.63
N THR A 67 18.25 -12.24 16.93
CA THR A 67 19.70 -12.04 16.84
C THR A 67 20.08 -10.70 16.19
N SER A 68 19.42 -10.35 15.09
CA SER A 68 19.60 -9.06 14.40
C SER A 68 19.05 -7.88 15.21
N GLY A 69 18.14 -8.14 16.15
CA GLY A 69 17.59 -7.10 17.01
C GLY A 69 18.61 -6.47 17.95
N GLN A 70 19.71 -7.17 18.24
CA GLN A 70 20.82 -6.69 19.08
C GLN A 70 21.97 -6.07 18.26
N ASP A 71 21.91 -6.16 16.93
CA ASP A 71 22.90 -5.52 16.07
C ASP A 71 22.72 -3.99 16.07
N SER A 72 23.83 -3.28 16.24
CA SER A 72 23.83 -1.82 16.35
C SER A 72 23.42 -1.13 15.04
N ALA A 73 23.84 -1.69 13.89
CA ALA A 73 23.48 -1.12 12.58
C ALA A 73 22.00 -1.36 12.29
N ASN A 74 21.46 -2.54 12.63
CA ASN A 74 20.03 -2.82 12.54
C ASN A 74 19.22 -1.85 13.41
N THR A 75 19.61 -1.69 14.68
CA THR A 75 18.94 -0.76 15.62
C THR A 75 18.91 0.66 15.09
N TRP A 76 20.07 1.19 14.69
CA TRP A 76 20.17 2.52 14.10
C TRP A 76 19.27 2.68 12.87
N PHE A 77 19.26 1.69 11.96
CA PHE A 77 18.43 1.77 10.76
C PHE A 77 16.93 1.79 11.07
N ARG A 78 16.48 0.95 12.01
CA ARG A 78 15.07 0.95 12.46
C ARG A 78 14.66 2.31 13.02
N GLU A 79 15.53 2.93 13.83
CA GLU A 79 15.30 4.29 14.35
C GLU A 79 15.19 5.32 13.23
N GLN A 80 16.03 5.25 12.19
CA GLN A 80 15.95 6.17 11.05
C GLN A 80 14.63 6.01 10.28
N VAL A 81 14.18 4.77 10.06
CA VAL A 81 12.91 4.52 9.38
C VAL A 81 11.73 5.04 10.22
N VAL A 82 11.73 4.81 11.53
CA VAL A 82 10.70 5.33 12.44
C VAL A 82 10.68 6.87 12.40
N LYS A 83 11.86 7.51 12.46
CA LYS A 83 11.98 8.97 12.38
C LYS A 83 11.36 9.54 11.10
N VAL A 84 11.71 8.98 9.94
CA VAL A 84 11.15 9.43 8.65
C VAL A 84 9.63 9.19 8.58
N CYS A 85 9.15 8.08 9.12
CA CYS A 85 7.71 7.82 9.22
C CYS A 85 7.01 8.85 10.12
N ALA A 86 7.60 9.21 11.27
CA ALA A 86 7.08 10.23 12.17
C ALA A 86 6.99 11.60 11.48
N ASP A 87 8.07 12.02 10.82
CA ASP A 87 8.17 13.31 10.12
C ASP A 87 7.12 13.46 9.01
N GLN A 88 6.69 12.34 8.41
CA GLN A 88 5.66 12.29 7.37
C GLN A 88 4.24 12.04 7.91
N GLY A 89 4.06 11.94 9.24
CA GLY A 89 2.76 11.64 9.86
C GLY A 89 2.23 10.24 9.54
N LEU A 90 3.14 9.27 9.48
CA LEU A 90 2.88 7.88 9.08
C LEU A 90 2.91 6.88 10.25
N LEU A 91 3.17 7.36 11.46
CA LEU A 91 3.07 6.62 12.72
C LEU A 91 1.73 6.87 13.41
#